data_AF-A0AAN7P234-F1
#
_entry.id   AF-A0AAN7P234-F1
#
_cell.length_a   1.000
_cell.length_b   1.000
_cell.length_c   1.000
_cell.angle_alpha   90.00
_cell.angle_beta   90.00
_cell.angle_gamma   90.00
#
_symmetry.space_group_name_H-M   'P 1'
#
loop_
_entity.id
_entity.type
_entity.pdbx_description
1 polymer ?
#
loop_
_entity_poly.entity_id
_entity_poly.type
_entity_poly.pdbx_seq_one_letter_code
_entity_poly.pdbx_strand_id
1 'polypeptide(L)'
;MVNLIKSIRTGRTSGLKKFEDISNFEQMLNDYDFKEAYVLKISEIGDKDVKDTTYKCVAAGFSKELGICSLIGYRGNYRFKERNLMKLLQGRTFFKKKTTVLEIEHQIEEWFRLSKQRYPRTQKSK
;
A
#
# COMPACT_ATOMS: atom_id res chain seq x y z
N MET A 1 -0.38 3.22 -18.70
CA MET A 1 0.15 1.86 -18.43
C MET A 1 1.68 1.80 -18.33
N VAL A 2 2.44 2.17 -19.37
CA VAL A 2 3.93 2.13 -19.37
C VAL A 2 4.56 2.93 -18.23
N ASN A 3 3.94 4.03 -17.82
CA ASN A 3 4.46 4.90 -16.76
C ASN A 3 4.40 4.28 -15.35
N LEU A 4 3.45 3.39 -15.04
CA LEU A 4 3.38 2.77 -13.71
C LEU A 4 4.47 1.71 -13.55
N ILE A 5 4.68 0.87 -14.57
CA ILE A 5 5.76 -0.14 -14.60
C ILE A 5 7.14 0.54 -14.64
N LYS A 6 7.34 1.59 -15.45
CA LYS A 6 8.58 2.39 -15.43
C LYS A 6 8.79 3.11 -14.09
N SER A 7 7.75 3.70 -13.51
CA SER A 7 7.81 4.36 -12.20
C SER A 7 8.12 3.37 -11.06
N ILE A 8 7.57 2.15 -11.15
CA ILE A 8 7.84 1.06 -10.20
C ILE A 8 9.32 0.66 -10.28
N ARG A 9 9.85 0.43 -11.49
CA ARG A 9 11.26 0.09 -11.77
C ARG A 9 12.26 1.22 -11.47
N THR A 10 11.85 2.48 -11.52
CA THR A 10 12.76 3.65 -11.32
C THR A 10 12.72 4.22 -9.90
N GLY A 11 12.01 3.57 -8.96
CA GLY A 11 11.92 4.02 -7.57
C GLY A 11 11.08 5.29 -7.34
N ARG A 12 10.39 5.82 -8.37
CA ARG A 12 9.63 7.09 -8.29
C ARG A 12 8.11 6.93 -8.25
N THR A 13 7.58 5.85 -7.68
CA THR A 13 6.13 5.73 -7.50
C THR A 13 5.66 6.60 -6.34
N SER A 14 4.95 7.67 -6.68
CA SER A 14 3.79 8.05 -5.86
C SER A 14 2.79 6.91 -6.02
N GLY A 15 2.38 6.26 -4.92
CA GLY A 15 1.50 5.08 -4.96
C GLY A 15 0.17 5.32 -5.68
N LEU A 16 -0.73 4.32 -5.70
CA LEU A 16 -2.03 4.44 -6.36
C LEU A 16 -2.79 5.69 -5.89
N LYS A 17 -3.33 6.48 -6.82
CA LYS A 17 -3.89 7.82 -6.57
C LYS A 17 -5.41 7.84 -6.56
N LYS A 18 -6.01 7.06 -7.46
CA LYS A 18 -7.46 6.96 -7.57
C LYS A 18 -7.94 5.55 -7.28
N PHE A 19 -9.22 5.49 -6.94
CA PHE A 19 -9.91 4.25 -6.68
C PHE A 19 -9.84 3.27 -7.87
N GLU A 20 -10.09 3.77 -9.07
CA GLU A 20 -10.06 3.01 -10.32
C GLU A 20 -8.69 2.37 -10.59
N ASP A 21 -7.61 3.01 -10.12
CA ASP A 21 -6.26 2.48 -10.29
C ASP A 21 -6.02 1.22 -9.44
N ILE A 22 -6.78 1.01 -8.36
CA ILE A 22 -6.68 -0.18 -7.51
C ILE A 22 -7.17 -1.41 -8.26
N SER A 23 -8.33 -1.34 -8.90
CA SER A 23 -8.89 -2.47 -9.64
C SER A 23 -7.99 -2.88 -10.80
N ASN A 24 -7.44 -1.89 -11.52
CA ASN A 24 -6.47 -2.13 -12.58
C ASN A 24 -5.18 -2.74 -12.03
N PHE A 25 -4.67 -2.26 -10.89
CA PHE A 25 -3.49 -2.83 -10.26
C PHE A 25 -3.70 -4.27 -9.80
N GLU A 26 -4.86 -4.57 -9.22
CA GLU A 26 -5.24 -5.94 -8.82
C GLU A 26 -5.31 -6.88 -10.01
N GLN A 27 -5.83 -6.41 -11.16
CA GLN A 27 -5.80 -7.19 -12.40
C GLN A 27 -4.36 -7.43 -12.89
N MET A 28 -3.49 -6.43 -12.80
CA MET A 28 -2.08 -6.57 -13.16
C MET A 28 -1.34 -7.55 -12.23
N LEU A 29 -1.71 -7.66 -10.96
CA LEU A 29 -1.13 -8.65 -10.04
C LEU A 29 -1.46 -10.11 -10.43
N ASN A 30 -2.40 -10.33 -11.35
CA ASN A 30 -2.63 -11.67 -11.92
C ASN A 30 -1.62 -12.03 -13.01
N ASP A 31 -0.94 -11.04 -13.59
CA ASP A 31 0.19 -11.26 -14.49
C ASP A 31 1.43 -11.68 -13.69
N TYR A 32 2.04 -12.81 -14.06
CA TYR A 32 3.13 -13.41 -13.29
C TYR A 32 4.36 -12.51 -13.26
N ASP A 33 4.79 -11.99 -14.41
CA ASP A 33 5.99 -11.16 -14.53
C ASP A 33 5.84 -9.85 -13.77
N PHE A 34 4.66 -9.22 -13.86
CA PHE A 34 4.36 -8.03 -13.08
C PHE A 34 4.35 -8.31 -11.58
N LYS A 35 3.71 -9.40 -11.16
CA LYS A 35 3.65 -9.81 -9.76
C LYS A 35 5.04 -10.06 -9.19
N GLU A 36 5.89 -10.82 -9.88
CA GLU A 36 7.26 -11.09 -9.44
C GLU A 36 8.09 -9.81 -9.36
N ALA A 37 8.02 -8.94 -10.36
CA ALA A 37 8.70 -7.64 -10.32
C ALA A 37 8.22 -6.77 -9.15
N TYR A 38 6.92 -6.81 -8.83
CA TYR A 38 6.37 -6.10 -7.69
C TYR A 38 6.80 -6.71 -6.35
N VAL A 39 6.79 -8.05 -6.24
CA VAL A 39 7.27 -8.80 -5.07
C VAL A 39 8.74 -8.49 -4.80
N LEU A 40 9.58 -8.49 -5.82
CA LEU A 40 10.99 -8.12 -5.71
C LEU A 40 11.15 -6.71 -5.17
N LYS A 41 10.41 -5.73 -5.71
CA LYS A 41 10.46 -4.35 -5.22
C LYS A 41 10.02 -4.24 -3.76
N ILE A 42 8.89 -4.84 -3.37
CA ILE A 42 8.46 -4.80 -1.96
C ILE A 42 9.41 -5.60 -1.05
N SER A 43 10.20 -6.51 -1.62
CA SER A 43 11.22 -7.25 -0.86
C SER A 43 12.35 -6.34 -0.37
N GLU A 44 12.73 -5.37 -1.19
CA GLU A 44 13.74 -4.35 -0.85
C GLU A 44 13.23 -3.40 0.23
N ILE A 45 11.92 -3.24 0.36
CA ILE A 45 11.29 -2.37 1.35
C ILE A 45 11.47 -2.95 2.76
N GLY A 46 12.02 -2.15 3.66
CA GLY A 46 12.10 -2.41 5.08
C GLY A 46 12.73 -1.23 5.81
N ASP A 47 12.61 -1.26 7.13
CA ASP A 47 13.26 -0.30 8.01
C ASP A 47 13.49 -0.91 9.40
N LYS A 48 13.85 -0.10 10.40
CA LYS A 48 14.20 -0.54 11.75
C LYS A 48 13.12 -1.39 12.43
N ASP A 49 11.84 -1.05 12.31
CA ASP A 49 10.75 -1.68 13.07
C ASP A 49 9.54 -2.10 12.20
N VAL A 50 8.57 -2.77 12.84
CA VAL A 50 7.33 -3.27 12.21
C VAL A 50 6.53 -2.13 11.62
N LYS A 51 6.41 -1.01 12.34
CA LYS A 51 5.62 0.15 11.93
C LYS A 51 6.21 0.78 10.68
N ASP A 52 7.50 1.10 10.66
CA ASP A 52 8.15 1.73 9.52
C ASP A 52 8.15 0.79 8.31
N THR A 53 8.39 -0.51 8.51
CA THR A 53 8.30 -1.51 7.44
C THR A 53 6.88 -1.56 6.86
N THR A 54 5.86 -1.63 7.71
CA THR A 54 4.46 -1.61 7.29
C THR A 54 4.13 -0.34 6.53
N TYR A 55 4.52 0.82 7.06
CA TYR A 55 4.23 2.12 6.48
C TYR A 55 4.85 2.28 5.10
N LYS A 56 6.09 1.83 4.91
CA LYS A 56 6.76 1.86 3.60
C LYS A 56 6.14 0.87 2.63
N CYS A 57 5.77 -0.34 3.08
CA CYS A 57 5.06 -1.33 2.26
C CYS A 57 3.73 -0.75 1.76
N VAL A 58 2.91 -0.19 2.67
CA VAL A 58 1.64 0.45 2.33
C VAL A 58 1.85 1.64 1.40
N ALA A 59 2.85 2.50 1.66
CA ALA A 59 3.14 3.65 0.80
C ALA A 59 3.65 3.27 -0.60
N ALA A 60 4.22 2.07 -0.78
CA ALA A 60 4.61 1.57 -2.10
C ALA A 60 3.42 1.06 -2.92
N GLY A 61 2.34 0.62 -2.27
CA GLY A 61 1.08 0.28 -2.92
C GLY A 61 0.14 1.48 -3.07
N PHE A 62 0.09 2.38 -2.09
CA PHE A 62 -0.95 3.40 -1.96
C PHE A 62 -0.36 4.79 -1.81
N SER A 63 -0.92 5.77 -2.52
CA SER A 63 -0.62 7.17 -2.23
C SER A 63 -1.43 7.66 -1.02
N LYS A 64 -1.02 8.81 -0.47
CA LYS A 64 -1.74 9.50 0.61
C LYS A 64 -3.16 9.92 0.20
N GLU A 65 -3.44 10.05 -1.10
CA GLU A 65 -4.75 10.40 -1.66
C GLU A 65 -5.80 9.29 -1.41
N LEU A 66 -5.34 8.04 -1.32
CA LEU A 66 -6.18 6.88 -0.95
C LEU A 66 -6.36 6.71 0.57
N GLY A 67 -5.91 7.66 1.38
CA GLY A 67 -6.12 7.67 2.84
C GLY A 67 -7.59 7.72 3.27
N ILE A 68 -8.52 7.95 2.34
CA ILE A 68 -9.98 7.95 2.57
C ILE A 68 -10.51 6.51 2.70
N CYS A 69 -9.77 5.52 2.21
CA CYS A 69 -10.13 4.12 2.30
C CYS A 69 -9.84 3.54 3.71
N SER A 70 -10.34 2.33 3.97
CA SER A 70 -10.10 1.66 5.25
C SER A 70 -9.77 0.20 5.06
N LEU A 71 -9.04 -0.37 6.02
CA LEU A 71 -8.71 -1.80 5.98
C LEU A 71 -9.99 -2.65 6.06
N ILE A 72 -10.87 -2.35 7.03
CA ILE A 72 -12.06 -3.16 7.35
C ILE A 72 -13.35 -2.69 6.64
N GLY A 73 -13.45 -1.43 6.21
CA GLY A 73 -14.65 -0.92 5.51
C GLY A 73 -15.67 -0.24 6.42
N TYR A 74 -15.24 0.54 7.43
CA TYR A 74 -16.19 1.24 8.31
C TYR A 74 -16.96 2.35 7.59
N ARG A 75 -18.27 2.46 7.86
CA ARG A 75 -19.16 3.56 7.41
C ARG A 75 -19.20 3.75 5.88
N GLY A 76 -19.21 2.66 5.11
CA GLY A 76 -19.29 2.71 3.64
C GLY A 76 -17.97 3.03 2.94
N ASN A 77 -16.85 3.07 3.67
CA ASN A 77 -15.53 3.19 3.05
C ASN A 77 -15.16 1.90 2.31
N TYR A 78 -14.43 2.05 1.21
CA TYR A 78 -13.94 0.91 0.46
C TYR A 78 -12.99 0.05 1.32
N ARG A 79 -13.25 -1.27 1.31
CA ARG A 79 -12.55 -2.29 2.12
C ARG A 79 -11.36 -2.85 1.36
N PHE A 80 -10.19 -2.84 2.00
CA PHE A 80 -8.94 -3.32 1.41
C PHE A 80 -8.43 -4.66 1.94
N LYS A 81 -8.92 -5.12 3.10
CA LYS A 81 -8.38 -6.31 3.78
C LYS A 81 -8.29 -7.56 2.90
N GLU A 82 -9.25 -7.76 2.00
CA GLU A 82 -9.34 -8.99 1.20
C GLU A 82 -8.63 -8.92 -0.16
N ARG A 83 -8.10 -7.76 -0.54
CA ARG A 83 -7.44 -7.51 -1.83
C ARG A 83 -6.06 -8.17 -1.89
N ASN A 84 -5.66 -8.64 -3.07
CA ASN A 84 -4.40 -9.38 -3.27
C ASN A 84 -3.19 -8.51 -2.95
N LEU A 85 -3.25 -7.22 -3.30
CA LEU A 85 -2.24 -6.24 -2.93
C LEU A 85 -2.05 -6.17 -1.41
N MET A 86 -3.14 -6.12 -0.64
CA MET A 86 -3.05 -6.05 0.83
C MET A 86 -2.43 -7.32 1.41
N LYS A 87 -2.83 -8.50 0.92
CA LYS A 87 -2.25 -9.78 1.32
C LYS A 87 -0.75 -9.86 1.03
N LEU A 88 -0.30 -9.37 -0.13
CA LEU A 88 1.12 -9.33 -0.50
C LEU A 88 1.91 -8.43 0.47
N LEU A 89 1.39 -7.24 0.78
CA LEU A 89 2.05 -6.30 1.69
C LEU A 89 2.10 -6.84 3.12
N GLN A 90 1.00 -7.42 3.62
CA GLN A 90 0.95 -8.05 4.94
C GLN A 90 1.91 -9.23 5.04
N GLY A 91 1.87 -10.13 4.05
CA GLY A 91 2.78 -11.27 3.97
C GLY A 91 4.23 -10.82 4.01
N ARG A 92 4.58 -9.75 3.28
CA ARG A 92 5.96 -9.25 3.29
C ARG A 92 6.40 -8.77 4.67
N THR A 93 5.59 -7.94 5.33
CA THR A 93 5.92 -7.45 6.67
C THR A 93 6.02 -8.60 7.67
N PHE A 94 5.09 -9.56 7.59
CA PHE A 94 5.09 -10.77 8.41
C PHE A 94 6.41 -11.53 8.29
N PHE A 95 6.84 -11.85 7.06
CA PHE A 95 8.09 -12.57 6.83
C PHE A 95 9.33 -11.80 7.26
N LYS A 96 9.36 -10.47 7.04
CA LYS A 96 10.55 -9.65 7.33
C LYS A 96 10.73 -9.36 8.82
N LYS A 97 9.63 -9.25 9.58
CA LYS A 97 9.65 -8.82 10.97
C LYS A 97 9.27 -9.90 11.98
N LYS A 98 8.80 -11.07 11.52
CA LYS A 98 8.36 -12.17 12.38
C LYS A 98 7.35 -11.72 13.44
N THR A 99 6.43 -10.83 13.02
CA THR A 99 5.37 -10.24 13.85
C THR A 99 4.03 -10.94 13.59
N THR A 100 2.97 -10.52 14.25
CA THR A 100 1.62 -11.05 14.05
C THR A 100 0.86 -10.30 12.96
N VAL A 101 -0.10 -10.98 12.32
CA VAL A 101 -1.01 -10.33 11.37
C VAL A 101 -1.78 -9.20 12.04
N LEU A 102 -2.22 -9.39 13.29
CA LEU A 102 -2.95 -8.39 14.05
C LEU A 102 -2.15 -7.09 14.25
N GLU A 103 -0.86 -7.20 14.60
CA GLU A 103 0.01 -6.04 14.74
C GLU A 103 0.19 -5.31 13.42
N ILE A 104 0.36 -6.03 12.31
CA ILE A 104 0.47 -5.44 10.97
C ILE A 104 -0.84 -4.73 10.59
N GLU A 105 -2.00 -5.35 10.82
CA GLU A 105 -3.31 -4.75 10.56
C GLU A 105 -3.49 -3.44 11.34
N HIS A 106 -3.10 -3.43 12.62
CA HIS A 106 -3.14 -2.23 13.45
C HIS A 106 -2.28 -1.09 12.86
N GLN A 107 -1.05 -1.41 12.40
CA GLN A 107 -0.20 -0.40 11.76
C GLN A 107 -0.77 0.09 10.42
N ILE A 108 -1.42 -0.77 9.64
CA ILE A 108 -2.08 -0.38 8.39
C ILE A 108 -3.25 0.56 8.66
N GLU A 109 -4.09 0.26 9.64
CA GLU A 109 -5.22 1.11 10.03
C GLU A 109 -4.75 2.48 10.50
N GLU A 110 -3.72 2.51 11.34
CA GLU A 110 -3.10 3.74 11.79
C GLU A 110 -2.53 4.55 10.61
N TRP A 111 -1.91 3.89 9.63
CA TRP A 111 -1.45 4.54 8.41
C TRP A 111 -2.61 5.20 7.64
N PHE A 112 -3.72 4.49 7.42
CA PHE A 112 -4.90 5.06 6.75
C PHE A 112 -5.46 6.25 7.52
N ARG A 113 -5.60 6.12 8.85
CA ARG A 113 -6.05 7.21 9.74
C ARG A 113 -5.19 8.46 9.60
N LEU A 114 -3.86 8.30 9.65
CA LEU A 114 -2.91 9.41 9.51
C LEU A 114 -2.92 10.00 8.10
N SER A 115 -3.02 9.17 7.05
CA SER A 115 -3.11 9.62 5.67
C SER A 115 -4.35 10.51 5.46
N LYS A 116 -5.51 10.11 6.01
CA LYS A 116 -6.74 10.92 6.00
C LYS A 116 -6.55 12.29 6.65
N GLN A 117 -5.81 12.36 7.75
CA GLN A 117 -5.53 13.63 8.44
C GLN A 117 -4.50 14.52 7.71
N ARG A 118 -3.61 13.90 6.92
CA ARG A 118 -2.56 14.62 6.17
C ARG A 118 -3.07 15.16 4.83
N TYR A 119 -4.06 14.51 4.23
CA TYR A 119 -4.57 14.89 2.91
C TYR A 119 -5.16 16.32 2.84
N PRO A 120 -6.04 16.77 3.77
CA PRO A 120 -6.53 18.15 3.75
C PRO A 120 -5.43 19.21 3.98
N ARG A 121 -4.39 18.87 4.75
CA ARG A 121 -3.26 19.77 5.02
C ARG A 121 -2.38 19.98 3.80
N THR A 122 -2.26 18.96 2.94
CA THR A 122 -1.49 19.06 1.70
C THR A 122 -2.23 19.81 0.59
N GLN A 123 -3.56 19.89 0.65
CA GLN A 123 -4.37 20.71 -0.26
C GLN A 123 -4.42 22.19 0.12
N LYS A 124 -4.23 22.54 1.40
CA LYS A 124 -4.19 23.94 1.87
C LYS A 124 -2.84 24.64 1.67
N SER A 125 -1.78 23.91 1.37
CA SER A 125 -0.42 24.45 1.15
C SER A 125 -0.02 24.45 -0.33
N LYS A 126 -0.97 24.26 -1.24
CA LYS A 126 -0.84 24.46 -2.68
C LYS A 126 -1.71 25.62 -3.10
#